data_AF-A0A2A5LVE5-F1
#
_entry.id   AF-A0A2A5LVE5-F1
#
_cell.length_a   1.000
_cell.length_b   1.000
_cell.length_c   1.000
_cell.angle_alpha   90.00
_cell.angle_beta   90.00
_cell.angle_gamma   90.00
#
_symmetry.space_group_name_H-M   'P 1'
#
loop_
_entity.id
_entity.type
_entity.pdbx_description
1 polymer ?
#
loop_
_entity_poly.entity_id
_entity_poly.type
_entity_poly.pdbx_seq_one_letter_code
_entity_poly.pdbx_strand_id
1 'polypeptide(L)' 'MFNRDCGATTGFSTQVSIVSGENVLSNDAGNALILAGTIPLQIQWESDSVLRLDGLGSAKVFKQATLVAGVVINYGD' A
#
# COMPACT_ATOMS: atom_id res chain seq x y z
N MET A 1 19.13 -13.20 20.78
CA MET A 1 19.09 -13.87 19.46
C MET A 1 17.65 -14.35 19.24
N PHE A 2 16.89 -13.62 18.43
CA PHE A 2 15.54 -14.02 18.03
C PHE A 2 15.66 -14.66 16.65
N ASN A 3 15.57 -15.99 16.58
CA ASN A 3 15.47 -16.75 15.32
C ASN A 3 14.03 -17.20 15.15
N ARG A 4 13.40 -16.79 14.04
CA ARG A 4 12.11 -17.30 13.61
C ARG A 4 12.32 -17.76 12.17
N ASP A 5 12.43 -19.07 12.00
CA ASP A 5 12.54 -19.75 10.70
C ASP A 5 11.20 -19.63 9.92
N CYS A 6 10.85 -18.43 9.48
CA CYS A 6 9.79 -18.21 8.50
C CYS A 6 10.42 -17.51 7.31
N GLY A 7 10.69 -18.27 6.24
CA GLY A 7 11.38 -17.82 5.03
C GLY A 7 11.02 -16.38 4.68
N ALA A 8 11.99 -15.48 4.92
CA ALA A 8 11.94 -14.12 4.45
C ALA A 8 11.61 -14.20 2.96
N THR A 9 10.48 -13.64 2.57
CA THR A 9 10.03 -13.60 1.18
C THR A 9 11.22 -13.21 0.31
N THR A 10 11.77 -14.15 -0.46
CA THR A 10 13.02 -13.92 -1.22
C THR A 10 12.80 -13.01 -2.44
N GLY A 11 11.60 -12.44 -2.57
CA GLY A 11 11.20 -11.54 -3.64
C GLY A 11 10.87 -10.14 -3.10
N PHE A 12 11.01 -9.16 -3.98
CA PHE A 12 10.62 -7.78 -3.72
C PHE A 12 9.12 -7.65 -3.45
N SER A 13 8.74 -6.58 -2.76
CA SER A 13 7.34 -6.17 -2.60
C SER A 13 7.22 -4.67 -2.78
N THR A 14 6.15 -4.22 -3.44
CA THR A 14 5.76 -2.81 -3.49
C THR A 14 4.65 -2.59 -2.47
N GLN A 15 4.81 -1.57 -1.63
CA GLN A 15 3.82 -1.23 -0.60
C GLN A 15 3.47 0.24 -0.66
N VAL A 16 2.18 0.56 -0.59
CA VAL A 16 1.66 1.92 -0.46
C VAL A 16 1.00 2.05 0.91
N SER A 17 1.39 3.06 1.67
CA SER A 17 0.82 3.35 2.98
C SER A 17 0.41 4.82 3.05
N ILE A 18 -0.74 5.07 3.67
CA ILE A 18 -1.26 6.42 3.88
C ILE A 18 -1.09 6.75 5.35
N VAL A 19 -0.40 7.85 5.63
CA VAL A 19 -0.09 8.31 6.98
C VAL A 19 -0.66 9.70 7.15
N SER A 20 -1.42 9.93 8.21
CA SER A 20 -1.92 11.26 8.56
C SER A 20 -0.77 12.17 8.97
N GLY A 21 -0.73 13.40 8.44
CA GLY A 21 0.27 14.40 8.85
C GLY A 21 0.01 15.00 10.24
N GLU A 22 -1.20 14.84 10.78
CA GLU A 22 -1.69 15.62 11.92
C GLU A 22 -1.88 14.78 13.20
N ASN A 23 -1.65 13.47 13.18
CA ASN A 23 -1.96 12.61 14.33
C ASN A 23 -0.89 11.56 14.64
N VAL A 24 -0.80 11.26 15.94
CA VAL A 24 -0.11 10.11 16.55
C VAL A 24 -0.49 8.85 15.76
N LEU A 25 0.51 8.12 15.26
CA LEU A 25 0.32 6.86 14.55
C LEU A 25 -0.52 5.92 15.43
N SER A 26 -1.77 5.65 15.05
CA SER A 26 -2.54 4.59 15.68
C SER A 26 -1.86 3.25 15.39
N ASN A 27 -2.04 2.24 16.27
CA ASN A 27 -1.52 0.89 16.04
C ASN A 27 -2.21 0.15 14.86
N ASP A 28 -3.01 0.85 14.06
CA ASP A 28 -3.67 0.29 12.89
C ASP A 28 -2.74 0.29 11.68
N ALA A 29 -2.80 -0.79 10.90
CA ALA A 29 -1.95 -0.95 9.72
C ALA A 29 -2.37 0.04 8.60
N GLY A 30 -1.66 1.17 8.47
CA GLY A 30 -1.85 2.20 7.45
C GLY A 30 -1.52 1.80 6.00
N ASN A 31 -1.15 0.53 5.76
CA ASN A 31 -0.87 0.03 4.42
C ASN A 31 -2.16 -0.07 3.61
N ALA A 32 -2.23 0.66 2.50
CA ALA A 32 -3.33 0.65 1.54
C ALA A 32 -3.19 -0.45 0.48
N LEU A 33 -1.96 -0.71 0.02
CA LEU A 33 -1.68 -1.65 -1.06
C LEU A 33 -0.40 -2.44 -0.76
N ILE A 34 -0.41 -3.75 -1.01
CA ILE A 34 0.77 -4.63 -0.96
C ILE A 34 0.76 -5.52 -2.20
N LEU A 35 1.81 -5.43 -3.03
CA LEU A 35 1.99 -6.19 -4.26
C LEU A 35 3.26 -7.04 -4.21
N ALA A 36 3.26 -8.17 -4.91
CA ALA A 36 4.48 -8.93 -5.19
C ALA A 36 5.33 -8.26 -6.28
N GLY A 37 6.64 -8.20 -6.07
CA GLY A 37 7.61 -7.65 -7.01
C GLY A 37 7.81 -6.14 -6.88
N THR A 38 8.58 -5.58 -7.81
CA THR A 38 8.83 -4.14 -7.94
C THR A 38 7.92 -3.61 -9.04
N ILE A 39 6.84 -2.94 -8.64
CA ILE A 39 5.81 -2.42 -9.54
C ILE A 39 5.94 -0.89 -9.65
N PRO A 40 6.10 -0.33 -10.87
CA PRO A 40 6.23 1.11 -11.09
C PRO A 40 4.86 1.81 -11.10
N LEU A 41 4.22 1.85 -9.93
CA LEU A 41 2.93 2.47 -9.74
C LEU A 41 2.97 3.97 -10.10
N GLN A 42 1.91 4.44 -10.75
CA GLN A 42 1.65 5.87 -10.87
C GLN A 42 0.73 6.28 -9.71
N ILE A 43 1.13 7.34 -8.99
CA ILE A 43 0.47 7.78 -7.77
C ILE A 43 0.10 9.24 -7.93
N GLN A 44 -1.19 9.55 -7.79
CA GLN A 44 -1.68 10.91 -7.91
C GLN A 44 -2.77 11.19 -6.87
N TRP A 45 -2.65 12.31 -6.16
CA TRP A 45 -3.76 12.84 -5.38
C TRP A 45 -4.75 13.54 -6.31
N GLU A 46 -6.00 13.08 -6.31
CA GLU A 46 -7.11 13.74 -7.02
C GLU A 46 -7.75 14.82 -6.15
N SER A 47 -7.71 14.64 -4.83
CA SER A 47 -8.08 15.64 -3.81
C SER A 47 -7.40 15.31 -2.47
N ASP A 48 -7.62 16.12 -1.45
CA ASP A 48 -7.10 15.88 -0.09
C ASP A 48 -7.56 14.55 0.53
N SER A 49 -8.62 13.94 0.00
CA SER A 49 -9.20 12.69 0.51
C SER A 49 -9.36 11.61 -0.57
N VAL A 50 -8.78 11.79 -1.76
CA VAL A 50 -8.88 10.82 -2.86
C VAL A 50 -7.51 10.61 -3.51
N LEU A 51 -7.03 9.37 -3.45
CA LEU A 51 -5.77 8.93 -4.06
C LEU A 51 -6.07 8.02 -5.25
N ARG A 52 -5.45 8.31 -6.39
CA ARG A 52 -5.45 7.48 -7.58
C ARG A 52 -4.15 6.66 -7.66
N LEU A 53 -4.29 5.36 -7.86
CA LEU A 53 -3.20 4.41 -8.08
C LEU A 53 -3.43 3.66 -9.39
N ASP A 54 -2.52 3.84 -10.35
CA ASP A 54 -2.55 3.17 -11.64
C ASP A 54 -1.30 2.30 -11.85
N GLY A 55 -1.35 1.41 -12.86
CA GLY A 55 -0.22 0.56 -13.22
C GLY A 55 -0.04 -0.69 -12.36
N LEU A 56 -1.10 -1.21 -11.73
CA LEU A 56 -1.05 -2.50 -11.02
C LEU A 56 -0.77 -3.66 -11.99
N GLY A 57 -1.26 -3.56 -13.24
CA GLY A 57 -1.09 -4.58 -14.26
C GLY A 57 -1.53 -5.97 -13.80
N SER A 58 -0.70 -6.98 -14.06
CA SER A 58 -0.92 -8.37 -13.60
C SER A 58 -0.22 -8.70 -12.28
N ALA A 59 0.17 -7.70 -11.49
CA ALA A 59 0.87 -7.91 -10.23
C ALA A 59 0.02 -8.75 -9.26
N LYS A 60 0.68 -9.65 -8.53
CA LYS A 60 0.01 -10.42 -7.48
C LYS A 60 -0.28 -9.49 -6.29
N VAL A 61 -1.56 -9.31 -6.00
CA VAL A 61 -2.04 -8.47 -4.89
C VAL A 61 -2.10 -9.29 -3.60
N PHE A 62 -1.54 -8.75 -2.51
CA PHE A 62 -1.65 -9.30 -1.15
C PHE A 62 -2.58 -8.46 -0.26
N LYS A 63 -2.66 -7.14 -0.50
CA LYS A 63 -3.61 -6.23 0.15
C LYS A 63 -4.00 -5.14 -0.84
N GLN A 64 -5.29 -4.79 -0.89
CA GLN A 64 -5.82 -3.68 -1.70
C GLN A 64 -7.06 -3.12 -1.00
N ALA A 65 -6.89 -1.99 -0.31
CA ALA A 65 -7.96 -1.31 0.42
C ALA A 65 -8.53 -0.16 -0.43
N THR A 66 -9.83 0.10 -0.33
CA THR A 66 -10.47 1.22 -1.03
C THR A 66 -10.64 2.46 -0.14
N LEU A 67 -10.36 2.34 1.16
CA LEU A 67 -10.43 3.42 2.15
C LEU A 67 -9.39 3.18 3.25
N VAL A 68 -8.53 4.16 3.51
CA VAL A 68 -7.57 4.14 4.63
C VAL A 68 -7.51 5.53 5.24
N ALA A 69 -7.70 5.62 6.57
CA ALA A 69 -7.60 6.88 7.32
C ALA A 69 -8.43 8.05 6.72
N GLY A 70 -9.61 7.75 6.16
CA GLY A 70 -10.47 8.76 5.53
C GLY A 70 -10.12 9.09 4.07
N VAL A 71 -9.06 8.50 3.52
CA VAL A 71 -8.66 8.65 2.11
C VAL A 71 -9.23 7.51 1.29
N VAL A 72 -10.07 7.86 0.31
CA VAL A 72 -10.57 6.94 -0.71
C VAL A 72 -9.47 6.63 -1.71
N ILE A 73 -9.35 5.36 -2.10
CA ILE A 73 -8.33 4.91 -3.04
C ILE A 73 -9.01 4.37 -4.30
N ASN A 74 -8.77 5.05 -5.41
CA ASN A 74 -9.22 4.68 -6.74
C ASN A 74 -8.09 3.92 -7.45
N TYR A 75 -8.41 2.74 -7.97
CA TYR A 75 -7.48 1.93 -8.76
C TYR A 75 -7.86 1.99 -10.23
N GLY A 76 -6.86 2.14 -11.09
CA GLY A 76 -7.04 2.01 -12.53
C GLY A 76 -5.85 1.38 -13.23
N ASP A 77 -5.94 1.40 -14.56
CA ASP A 77 -4.94 0.83 -15.47
C ASP A 77 -3.89 1.87 -15.88
#